data_AF-A0AAV5UX95-F1
#
_entry.id   AF-A0AAV5UX95-F1
#
_cell.length_a   1.000
_cell.length_b   1.000
_cell.length_c   1.000
_cell.angle_alpha   90.00
_cell.angle_beta   90.00
_cell.angle_gamma   90.00
#
_symmetry.space_group_name_H-M   'P 1'
#
loop_
_entity.id
_entity.type
_entity.pdbx_description
1 polymer ?
#
loop_
_entity_poly.entity_id
_entity_poly.type
_entity_poly.pdbx_seq_one_letter_code
_entity_poly.pdbx_strand_id
1 'polypeptide(L)'
;MIKTKVARLIALLKSDKKKKAKKVVHDEPQIDLPSKAWNIILGYSSPIDIVKWRRVNRSVKSVIDDRLSRLLYLDVWRMDTTVILPRQKDNDGDFYRVRSSPLLIHMDAHSLVLVSSSHWTTRDVERLWAAINLFRTSAMTLTLDASVMEMVVAGMALSDSYTHWIKSNESEDRLNNNSEKELEDATEPFFPAVREMTVRVSRGETASLLALPSYSVPPHLIVPLSSLQLFRLHLVGSRTGTGWKSPLLSPSPSIKLPSGNVRLKPFKQWLNIDRLGERYCQQFS
;
A
#
# COMPACT_ATOMS: atom_id res chain seq x y z
N MET A 1 41.84 -6.37 45.42
CA MET A 1 41.91 -7.76 44.90
C MET A 1 40.76 -8.17 43.96
N ILE A 2 39.56 -7.58 44.05
CA ILE A 2 38.40 -7.94 43.21
C ILE A 2 38.51 -7.40 41.77
N LYS A 3 39.10 -6.21 41.57
CA LYS A 3 39.26 -5.58 40.25
C LYS A 3 40.09 -6.43 39.27
N THR A 4 41.10 -7.15 39.75
CA THR A 4 41.99 -7.98 38.92
C THR A 4 41.31 -9.29 38.46
N LYS A 5 40.39 -9.84 39.26
CA LYS A 5 39.62 -11.04 38.90
C LYS A 5 38.53 -10.73 37.87
N VAL A 6 37.87 -9.57 37.99
CA VAL A 6 36.87 -9.10 37.00
C VAL A 6 37.53 -8.77 35.65
N ALA A 7 38.73 -8.20 35.65
CA ALA A 7 39.49 -7.93 34.41
C ALA A 7 39.86 -9.23 33.67
N ARG A 8 40.25 -10.29 34.39
CA ARG A 8 40.50 -11.63 33.80
C ARG A 8 39.23 -12.27 33.24
N LEU A 9 38.09 -12.10 33.90
CA LEU A 9 36.80 -12.62 33.43
C LEU A 9 36.35 -11.93 32.13
N ILE A 10 36.53 -10.61 32.04
CA ILE A 10 36.23 -9.82 30.83
C ILE A 10 37.20 -10.18 29.69
N ALA A 11 38.47 -10.49 29.98
CA ALA A 11 39.44 -10.94 28.98
C ALA A 11 39.07 -12.33 28.42
N LEU A 12 38.64 -13.26 29.28
CA LEU A 12 38.16 -14.60 28.88
C LEU A 12 36.85 -14.52 28.07
N LEU A 13 35.90 -13.66 28.46
CA LEU A 13 34.66 -13.43 27.71
C LEU A 13 34.88 -12.71 26.37
N LYS A 14 35.99 -11.96 26.23
CA LYS A 14 36.40 -11.34 24.95
C LYS A 14 37.20 -12.28 24.05
N SER A 15 37.86 -13.32 24.60
CA SER A 15 38.55 -14.35 23.81
C SER A 15 37.61 -15.37 23.18
N ASP A 16 36.37 -15.48 23.68
CA ASP A 16 35.30 -16.30 23.09
C ASP A 16 34.52 -15.60 21.96
N LYS A 17 35.10 -14.56 21.35
CA LYS A 17 34.71 -14.17 19.99
C LYS A 17 35.01 -15.34 19.07
N LYS A 18 33.97 -16.17 18.87
CA LYS A 18 33.78 -17.14 17.79
C LYS A 18 34.78 -16.87 16.69
N LYS A 19 35.77 -17.77 16.55
CA LYS A 19 36.45 -17.99 15.28
C LYS A 19 35.34 -18.04 14.24
N LYS A 20 35.16 -16.96 13.48
CA LYS A 20 34.34 -16.99 12.27
C LYS A 20 34.95 -18.11 11.48
N ALA A 21 34.25 -19.24 11.38
CA ALA A 21 34.57 -20.25 10.41
C ALA A 21 34.76 -19.48 9.10
N LYS A 22 35.97 -19.52 8.54
CA LYS A 22 36.21 -19.04 7.18
C LYS A 22 35.23 -19.84 6.34
N LYS A 23 34.10 -19.21 6.01
CA LYS A 23 33.18 -19.72 5.01
C LYS A 23 34.05 -19.76 3.77
N VAL A 24 34.43 -20.97 3.35
CA VAL A 24 35.04 -21.21 2.04
C VAL A 24 34.03 -20.63 1.06
N VAL A 25 34.31 -19.43 0.57
CA VAL A 25 33.59 -18.88 -0.56
C VAL A 25 34.08 -19.72 -1.71
N HIS A 26 33.33 -20.77 -2.04
CA HIS A 26 33.37 -21.27 -3.40
C HIS A 26 32.91 -20.09 -4.25
N ASP A 27 33.86 -19.43 -4.91
CA ASP A 27 33.58 -18.60 -6.08
C ASP A 27 33.09 -19.55 -7.17
N GLU A 28 31.88 -20.08 -7.01
CA GLU A 28 31.13 -20.55 -8.17
C GLU A 28 30.93 -19.33 -9.06
N PRO A 29 31.30 -19.40 -10.35
CA PRO A 29 31.14 -18.29 -11.26
C PRO A 29 29.67 -17.87 -11.23
N GLN A 30 29.41 -16.66 -10.76
CA GLN A 30 28.07 -16.10 -10.73
C GLN A 30 27.60 -15.95 -12.18
N ILE A 31 26.75 -16.87 -12.63
CA ILE A 31 26.14 -16.81 -13.96
C ILE A 31 25.24 -15.56 -13.99
N ASP A 32 25.70 -14.50 -14.64
CA ASP A 32 24.88 -13.31 -14.86
C ASP A 32 24.10 -13.48 -16.16
N LEU A 33 22.82 -13.80 -16.04
CA LEU A 33 21.93 -13.91 -17.18
C LEU A 33 21.60 -12.51 -17.71
N PRO A 34 21.51 -12.31 -19.05
CA PRO A 34 21.05 -11.05 -19.61
C PRO A 34 19.65 -10.66 -19.11
N SER A 35 19.35 -9.37 -19.01
CA SER A 35 18.05 -8.86 -18.54
C SER A 35 16.85 -9.44 -19.30
N LYS A 36 17.02 -9.76 -20.60
CA LYS A 36 16.00 -10.41 -21.42
C LYS A 36 15.67 -11.83 -20.94
N ALA A 37 16.66 -12.60 -20.52
CA ALA A 37 16.44 -13.93 -19.94
C ALA A 37 15.75 -13.84 -18.59
N TRP A 38 16.13 -12.86 -17.75
CA TRP A 38 15.44 -12.60 -16.48
C TRP A 38 13.97 -12.25 -16.67
N ASN A 39 13.64 -11.41 -17.65
CA ASN A 39 12.24 -11.08 -17.97
C ASN A 39 11.42 -12.32 -18.36
N ILE A 40 12.01 -13.26 -19.10
CA ILE A 40 11.34 -14.53 -19.46
C ILE A 40 11.10 -15.38 -18.21
N ILE A 41 12.13 -15.58 -17.36
CA ILE A 41 12.02 -16.37 -16.12
C ILE A 41 10.97 -15.78 -15.19
N LEU A 42 11.00 -14.45 -15.00
CA LEU A 42 10.04 -13.74 -14.17
C LEU A 42 8.63 -13.77 -14.79
N GLY A 43 8.50 -13.96 -16.10
CA GLY A 43 7.21 -14.16 -16.78
C GLY A 43 6.48 -15.42 -16.33
N TYR A 44 7.22 -16.44 -15.89
CA TYR A 44 6.67 -17.70 -15.35
C TYR A 44 6.63 -17.74 -13.81
N SER A 45 7.01 -16.64 -13.15
CA SER A 45 7.08 -16.58 -11.69
C SER A 45 5.80 -16.02 -11.10
N SER A 46 5.39 -16.53 -9.94
CA SER A 46 4.26 -15.95 -9.21
C SER A 46 4.58 -14.53 -8.73
N PRO A 47 3.58 -13.69 -8.44
CA PRO A 47 3.79 -12.35 -7.89
C PRO A 47 4.57 -12.37 -6.57
N ILE A 48 4.35 -13.41 -5.75
CA ILE A 48 5.04 -13.63 -4.48
C ILE A 48 6.51 -13.92 -4.72
N ASP A 49 6.82 -14.73 -5.74
CA ASP A 49 8.19 -15.06 -6.07
C ASP A 49 8.91 -13.82 -6.62
N ILE A 50 8.29 -13.03 -7.49
CA ILE A 50 8.88 -11.77 -7.99
C ILE A 50 9.37 -10.89 -6.82
N VAL A 51 8.56 -10.72 -5.76
CA VAL A 51 8.98 -9.95 -4.57
C VAL A 51 10.17 -10.60 -3.83
N LYS A 52 10.23 -11.93 -3.75
CA LYS A 52 11.35 -12.65 -3.12
C LYS A 52 12.63 -12.55 -3.94
N TRP A 53 12.52 -12.73 -5.26
CA TRP A 53 13.66 -12.71 -6.20
C TRP A 53 14.34 -11.33 -6.22
N ARG A 54 13.59 -10.26 -5.96
CA ARG A 54 14.11 -8.89 -5.76
C ARG A 54 15.22 -8.80 -4.71
N ARG A 55 15.27 -9.72 -3.75
CA ARG A 55 16.27 -9.74 -2.66
C ARG A 55 17.52 -10.56 -2.97
N VAL A 56 17.54 -11.28 -4.10
CA VAL A 56 18.61 -12.24 -4.42
C VAL A 56 19.90 -11.54 -4.83
N ASN A 57 19.85 -10.65 -5.82
CA ASN A 57 21.00 -9.86 -6.25
C ASN A 57 20.57 -8.52 -6.88
N ARG A 58 21.54 -7.63 -7.13
CA ARG A 58 21.28 -6.28 -7.66
C ARG A 58 20.77 -6.27 -9.11
N SER A 59 21.24 -7.20 -9.94
CA SER A 59 20.84 -7.32 -11.36
C SER A 59 19.35 -7.68 -11.47
N VAL A 60 18.95 -8.75 -10.78
CA VAL A 60 17.55 -9.21 -10.67
C VAL A 60 16.68 -8.14 -10.03
N LYS A 61 17.16 -7.46 -8.98
CA LYS A 61 16.45 -6.33 -8.39
C LYS A 61 16.17 -5.24 -9.42
N SER A 62 17.15 -4.85 -10.24
CA SER A 62 16.97 -3.81 -11.26
C SER A 62 15.92 -4.20 -12.29
N VAL A 63 15.93 -5.46 -12.76
CA VAL A 63 14.94 -5.97 -13.72
C VAL A 63 13.54 -5.99 -13.11
N ILE A 64 13.42 -6.38 -11.84
CA ILE A 64 12.15 -6.39 -11.14
C ILE A 64 11.66 -4.96 -10.89
N ASP A 65 12.52 -4.05 -10.43
CA ASP A 65 12.16 -2.65 -10.20
C ASP A 65 11.67 -1.97 -11.50
N ASP A 66 12.29 -2.24 -12.65
CA ASP A 66 11.81 -1.82 -13.97
C ASP A 66 10.46 -2.45 -14.36
N ARG A 67 10.22 -3.69 -13.95
CA ARG A 67 8.91 -4.31 -14.16
C ARG A 67 7.84 -3.68 -13.28
N LEU A 68 8.15 -3.42 -12.01
CA LEU A 68 7.20 -2.84 -11.05
C LEU A 68 6.89 -1.36 -11.37
N SER A 69 7.84 -0.63 -11.95
CA SER A 69 7.61 0.75 -12.39
C SER A 69 6.58 0.86 -13.52
N ARG A 70 6.30 -0.24 -14.23
CA ARG A 70 5.29 -0.33 -15.30
C ARG A 70 3.88 -0.69 -14.81
N LEU A 71 3.70 -0.94 -13.52
CA LEU A 71 2.38 -1.16 -12.93
C LEU A 71 1.68 0.18 -12.77
N LEU A 72 0.64 0.40 -13.57
CA LEU A 72 -0.12 1.64 -13.65
C LEU A 72 -1.39 1.60 -12.80
N TYR A 73 -1.95 0.42 -12.58
CA TYR A 73 -3.21 0.22 -11.85
C TYR A 73 -2.96 -0.50 -10.53
N LEU A 74 -3.39 0.11 -9.42
CA LEU A 74 -3.41 -0.51 -8.11
C LEU A 74 -4.84 -0.58 -7.59
N ASP A 75 -5.35 -1.79 -7.40
CA ASP A 75 -6.68 -2.02 -6.85
C ASP A 75 -6.60 -2.83 -5.55
N VAL A 76 -7.08 -2.26 -4.44
CA VAL A 76 -7.00 -2.88 -3.12
C VAL A 76 -8.37 -3.05 -2.51
N TRP A 77 -8.70 -4.32 -2.24
CA TRP A 77 -9.97 -4.76 -1.71
C TRP A 77 -9.84 -5.26 -0.28
N ARG A 78 -10.91 -5.07 0.49
CA ARG A 78 -11.16 -5.74 1.76
C ARG A 78 -12.47 -6.52 1.68
N MET A 79 -12.37 -7.84 1.58
CA MET A 79 -13.54 -8.72 1.49
C MET A 79 -13.23 -10.11 2.02
N ASP A 80 -14.23 -11.00 2.04
CA ASP A 80 -13.98 -12.42 2.29
C ASP A 80 -13.17 -13.02 1.14
N THR A 81 -11.90 -13.30 1.41
CA THR A 81 -10.95 -13.85 0.43
C THR A 81 -11.32 -15.26 -0.02
N THR A 82 -12.15 -15.98 0.76
CA THR A 82 -12.60 -17.32 0.41
C THR A 82 -13.59 -17.34 -0.76
N VAL A 83 -14.21 -16.20 -1.07
CA VAL A 83 -15.07 -16.00 -2.26
C VAL A 83 -14.25 -16.04 -3.55
N ILE A 84 -12.97 -15.66 -3.48
CA ILE A 84 -12.05 -15.66 -4.62
C ILE A 84 -11.28 -16.98 -4.64
N LEU A 85 -10.56 -17.27 -3.56
CA LEU A 85 -9.69 -18.45 -3.46
C LEU A 85 -10.00 -19.22 -2.17
N PRO A 86 -10.48 -20.49 -2.25
CA PRO A 86 -10.77 -21.31 -1.08
C PRO A 86 -9.56 -21.47 -0.13
N ARG A 87 -9.79 -21.63 1.18
CA ARG A 87 -8.72 -21.67 2.20
C ARG A 87 -7.70 -22.80 2.00
N GLN A 88 -8.08 -23.86 1.30
CA GLN A 88 -7.24 -25.03 1.06
C GLN A 88 -6.32 -24.87 -0.17
N LYS A 89 -6.57 -23.86 -1.01
CA LYS A 89 -5.76 -23.57 -2.19
C LYS A 89 -4.84 -22.39 -1.95
N ASP A 90 -3.57 -22.54 -2.35
CA ASP A 90 -2.58 -21.46 -2.30
C ASP A 90 -2.62 -20.58 -3.55
N ASN A 91 -3.12 -21.10 -4.67
CA ASN A 91 -3.37 -20.34 -5.89
C ASN A 91 -4.38 -21.07 -6.81
N ASP A 92 -4.90 -20.35 -7.80
CA ASP A 92 -5.73 -20.87 -8.89
C ASP A 92 -5.19 -20.52 -10.29
N GLY A 93 -3.99 -19.95 -10.36
CA GLY A 93 -3.36 -19.45 -11.58
C GLY A 93 -3.47 -17.94 -11.74
N ASP A 94 -4.53 -17.33 -11.20
CA ASP A 94 -4.77 -15.88 -11.28
C ASP A 94 -4.44 -15.19 -9.95
N PHE A 95 -4.95 -15.74 -8.85
CA PHE A 95 -4.71 -15.25 -7.50
C PHE A 95 -3.75 -16.15 -6.75
N TYR A 96 -2.83 -15.52 -6.03
CA TYR A 96 -1.83 -16.18 -5.21
C TYR A 96 -1.97 -15.74 -3.75
N ARG A 97 -2.11 -16.70 -2.85
CA ARG A 97 -2.18 -16.42 -1.41
C ARG A 97 -0.79 -16.24 -0.82
N VAL A 98 -0.61 -15.16 -0.06
CA VAL A 98 0.61 -14.93 0.72
C VAL A 98 0.69 -15.96 1.84
N ARG A 99 1.85 -16.63 1.96
CA ARG A 99 2.06 -17.65 2.99
C ARG A 99 1.77 -17.10 4.39
N SER A 100 0.94 -17.83 5.15
CA SER A 100 0.56 -17.48 6.52
C SER A 100 -0.19 -16.14 6.65
N SER A 101 -0.90 -15.73 5.60
CA SER A 101 -1.83 -14.59 5.58
C SER A 101 -3.01 -14.91 4.65
N PRO A 102 -4.22 -14.41 4.92
CA PRO A 102 -5.32 -14.48 3.96
C PRO A 102 -5.16 -13.49 2.79
N LEU A 103 -4.12 -12.64 2.77
CA LEU A 103 -3.87 -11.71 1.68
C LEU A 103 -3.67 -12.46 0.33
N LEU A 104 -4.48 -12.08 -0.65
CA LEU A 104 -4.35 -12.55 -2.04
C LEU A 104 -3.72 -11.46 -2.91
N ILE A 105 -2.94 -11.90 -3.90
CA ILE A 105 -2.27 -11.04 -4.86
C ILE A 105 -2.56 -11.59 -6.25
N HIS A 106 -3.03 -10.73 -7.14
CA HIS A 106 -3.06 -10.95 -8.57
C HIS A 106 -2.24 -9.83 -9.23
N MET A 107 -1.36 -10.18 -10.16
CA MET A 107 -0.50 -9.21 -10.83
C MET A 107 -0.39 -9.57 -12.31
N ASP A 108 -0.71 -8.59 -13.14
CA ASP A 108 -0.57 -8.64 -14.59
C ASP A 108 0.58 -7.71 -15.04
N ALA A 109 0.72 -7.46 -16.34
CA ALA A 109 1.73 -6.58 -16.92
C ALA A 109 1.63 -5.13 -16.42
N HIS A 110 0.41 -4.63 -16.17
CA HIS A 110 0.16 -3.23 -15.81
C HIS A 110 -0.71 -3.06 -14.57
N SER A 111 -1.29 -4.12 -14.03
CA SER A 111 -2.22 -4.03 -12.89
C SER A 111 -1.82 -4.93 -11.74
N LEU A 112 -2.02 -4.43 -10.53
CA LEU A 112 -1.89 -5.16 -9.30
C LEU A 112 -3.22 -5.10 -8.54
N VAL A 113 -3.74 -6.28 -8.18
CA VAL A 113 -4.89 -6.42 -7.31
C VAL A 113 -4.46 -7.07 -6.00
N LEU A 114 -4.72 -6.38 -4.90
CA LEU A 114 -4.49 -6.87 -3.54
C LEU A 114 -5.84 -7.10 -2.87
N VAL A 115 -6.06 -8.28 -2.29
CA VAL A 115 -7.31 -8.60 -1.59
C VAL A 115 -6.99 -9.05 -0.18
N SER A 116 -7.34 -8.23 0.80
CA SER A 116 -7.22 -8.54 2.21
C SER A 116 -8.54 -9.06 2.79
N SER A 117 -8.43 -9.83 3.88
CA SER A 117 -9.58 -10.39 4.59
C SER A 117 -10.47 -9.30 5.20
N SER A 118 -11.78 -9.50 5.19
CA SER A 118 -12.75 -8.71 5.97
C SER A 118 -12.40 -8.70 7.46
N HIS A 119 -11.86 -9.81 7.96
CA HIS A 119 -11.36 -9.99 9.33
C HIS A 119 -9.84 -9.98 9.37
N TRP A 120 -9.22 -8.92 8.83
CA TRP A 120 -7.77 -8.78 8.90
C TRP A 120 -7.26 -8.72 10.34
N THR A 121 -6.08 -9.25 10.57
CA THR A 121 -5.33 -9.05 11.82
C THR A 121 -4.34 -7.89 11.66
N THR A 122 -3.75 -7.43 12.76
CA THR A 122 -2.65 -6.43 12.69
C THR A 122 -1.53 -6.88 11.75
N ARG A 123 -1.20 -8.18 11.78
CA ARG A 123 -0.18 -8.76 10.90
C ARG A 123 -0.57 -8.74 9.42
N ASP A 124 -1.86 -8.78 9.11
CA ASP A 124 -2.35 -8.67 7.75
C ASP A 124 -2.33 -7.21 7.26
N VAL A 125 -2.66 -6.27 8.16
CA VAL A 125 -2.51 -4.82 7.92
C VAL A 125 -1.05 -4.47 7.62
N GLU A 126 -0.09 -4.95 8.42
CA GLU A 126 1.34 -4.73 8.18
C GLU A 126 1.80 -5.25 6.82
N ARG A 127 1.34 -6.43 6.42
CA ARG A 127 1.66 -7.01 5.11
C ARG A 127 1.02 -6.24 3.96
N LEU A 128 -0.23 -5.82 4.12
CA LEU A 128 -0.93 -5.02 3.13
C LEU A 128 -0.26 -3.65 2.97
N TRP A 129 0.10 -3.00 4.07
CA TRP A 129 0.86 -1.75 4.08
C TRP A 129 2.22 -1.91 3.39
N ALA A 130 2.96 -2.98 3.69
CA ALA A 130 4.24 -3.26 3.02
C ALA A 130 4.06 -3.52 1.52
N ALA A 131 2.98 -4.21 1.11
CA ALA A 131 2.65 -4.41 -0.28
C ALA A 131 2.34 -3.07 -0.97
N ILE A 132 1.44 -2.26 -0.43
CA ILE A 132 1.10 -0.93 -0.98
C ILE A 132 2.36 -0.07 -1.11
N ASN A 133 3.24 -0.03 -0.11
CA ASN A 133 4.49 0.73 -0.16
C ASN A 133 5.44 0.30 -1.28
N LEU A 134 5.39 -0.97 -1.70
CA LEU A 134 6.21 -1.46 -2.80
C LEU A 134 5.78 -0.91 -4.16
N PHE A 135 4.50 -0.58 -4.32
CA PHE A 135 3.91 -0.21 -5.61
C PHE A 135 3.37 1.23 -5.67
N ARG A 136 3.36 1.95 -4.54
CA ARG A 136 2.76 3.29 -4.43
C ARG A 136 3.36 4.34 -5.38
N THR A 137 4.63 4.17 -5.76
CA THR A 137 5.37 5.18 -6.52
C THR A 137 5.04 5.20 -8.02
N SER A 138 4.60 4.08 -8.59
CA SER A 138 4.29 3.97 -10.03
C SER A 138 2.79 3.97 -10.35
N ALA A 139 1.93 3.65 -9.38
CA ALA A 139 0.49 3.59 -9.59
C ALA A 139 -0.08 4.95 -10.04
N MET A 140 -0.67 5.00 -11.23
CA MET A 140 -1.35 6.18 -11.77
C MET A 140 -2.84 6.16 -11.49
N THR A 141 -3.44 4.96 -11.51
CA THR A 141 -4.84 4.73 -11.17
C THR A 141 -4.92 3.91 -9.90
N LEU A 142 -5.54 4.48 -8.88
CA LEU A 142 -5.64 3.89 -7.55
C LEU A 142 -7.10 3.64 -7.19
N THR A 143 -7.44 2.40 -6.82
CA THR A 143 -8.76 2.07 -6.28
C THR A 143 -8.61 1.41 -4.91
N LEU A 144 -9.25 1.97 -3.89
CA LEU A 144 -9.18 1.48 -2.51
C LEU A 144 -10.59 1.34 -1.92
N ASP A 145 -10.82 0.31 -1.12
CA ASP A 145 -11.97 0.32 -0.19
C ASP A 145 -11.75 1.36 0.93
N ALA A 146 -12.82 1.96 1.44
CA ALA A 146 -12.74 3.07 2.39
C ALA A 146 -11.99 2.69 3.68
N SER A 147 -12.11 1.44 4.14
CA SER A 147 -11.35 0.95 5.28
C SER A 147 -9.86 0.75 4.98
N VAL A 148 -9.49 0.45 3.72
CA VAL A 148 -8.08 0.43 3.29
C VAL A 148 -7.54 1.84 3.21
N MET A 149 -8.33 2.80 2.71
CA MET A 149 -7.96 4.21 2.71
C MET A 149 -7.71 4.71 4.14
N GLU A 150 -8.61 4.43 5.08
CA GLU A 150 -8.41 4.74 6.50
C GLU A 150 -7.13 4.12 7.05
N MET A 151 -6.88 2.83 6.77
CA MET A 151 -5.64 2.17 7.16
C MET A 151 -4.40 2.89 6.60
N VAL A 152 -4.44 3.34 5.34
CA VAL A 152 -3.32 4.07 4.74
C VAL A 152 -3.10 5.41 5.45
N VAL A 153 -4.17 6.18 5.65
CA VAL A 153 -4.10 7.49 6.29
C VAL A 153 -3.63 7.37 7.74
N ALA A 154 -4.15 6.40 8.49
CA ALA A 154 -3.69 6.09 9.84
C ALA A 154 -2.22 5.67 9.87
N GLY A 155 -1.78 4.84 8.92
CA GLY A 155 -0.38 4.42 8.79
C GLY A 155 0.55 5.59 8.50
N MET A 156 0.12 6.54 7.67
CA MET A 156 0.85 7.79 7.43
C MET A 156 0.93 8.65 8.70
N ALA A 157 -0.19 8.80 9.42
CA ALA A 157 -0.24 9.56 10.67
C ALA A 157 0.77 9.06 11.72
N LEU A 158 1.04 7.75 11.72
CA LEU A 158 1.98 7.09 12.62
C LEU A 158 3.43 7.07 12.09
N SER A 159 3.69 7.52 10.87
CA SER A 159 5.03 7.46 10.27
C SER A 159 5.93 8.60 10.78
N ASP A 160 7.20 8.29 11.04
CA ASP A 160 8.17 9.26 11.54
C ASP A 160 8.33 10.48 10.61
N SER A 161 8.30 10.24 9.29
CA SER A 161 8.37 11.30 8.28
C SER A 161 7.23 12.32 8.40
N TYR A 162 6.01 11.83 8.65
CA TYR A 162 4.84 12.68 8.78
C TYR A 162 4.77 13.38 10.14
N THR A 163 5.10 12.67 11.22
CA THR A 163 5.15 13.29 12.56
C THR A 163 6.20 14.40 12.66
N HIS A 164 7.32 14.27 11.92
CA HIS A 164 8.30 15.35 11.79
C HIS A 164 7.72 16.54 10.99
N TRP A 165 7.00 16.29 9.90
CA TRP A 165 6.34 17.36 9.13
C TRP A 165 5.33 18.15 9.98
N ILE A 166 4.45 17.46 10.73
CA ILE A 166 3.50 18.12 11.65
C ILE A 166 4.26 19.03 12.64
N LYS A 167 5.29 18.47 13.30
CA LYS A 167 6.06 19.22 14.32
C LYS A 167 6.76 20.44 13.72
N SER A 168 7.24 20.34 12.48
CA SER A 168 7.84 21.46 11.75
C SER A 168 6.80 22.56 11.52
N ASN A 169 5.63 22.22 10.99
CA ASN A 169 4.55 23.17 10.73
C ASN A 169 4.02 23.84 12.01
N GLU A 170 3.76 23.07 13.07
CA GLU A 170 3.28 23.62 14.34
C GLU A 170 4.30 24.58 14.99
N SER A 171 5.59 24.42 14.68
CA SER A 171 6.65 25.31 15.17
C SER A 171 6.84 26.58 14.32
N GLU A 172 6.56 26.49 13.02
CA GLU A 172 6.64 27.62 12.06
C GLU A 172 5.40 28.52 12.09
N ASP A 173 4.24 28.03 12.52
CA ASP A 173 3.01 28.82 12.76
C ASP A 173 3.18 29.96 13.80
N ARG A 174 4.36 30.06 14.43
CA ARG A 174 4.72 31.17 15.33
C ARG A 174 5.42 32.34 14.63
N LEU A 175 5.90 32.17 13.40
CA LEU A 175 6.62 33.20 12.64
C LEU A 175 6.36 33.01 11.13
N ASN A 176 5.51 33.87 10.57
CA ASN A 176 5.48 34.31 9.15
C ASN A 176 4.44 33.63 8.22
N ASN A 177 3.53 34.43 7.64
CA ASN A 177 2.47 34.01 6.70
C ASN A 177 2.95 33.73 5.25
N ASN A 178 4.27 33.63 5.01
CA ASN A 178 4.84 33.43 3.68
C ASN A 178 5.44 32.02 3.47
N SER A 179 5.54 31.19 4.52
CA SER A 179 6.20 29.87 4.48
C SER A 179 5.28 28.70 4.11
N GLU A 180 3.95 28.86 4.15
CA GLU A 180 3.00 27.78 3.81
C GLU A 180 3.23 27.20 2.39
N LYS A 181 3.67 28.04 1.43
CA LYS A 181 3.96 27.60 0.05
C LYS A 181 5.28 26.84 -0.10
N GLU A 182 6.29 27.12 0.72
CA GLU A 182 7.63 26.54 0.55
C GLU A 182 7.75 25.14 1.20
N LEU A 183 6.94 24.84 2.23
CA LEU A 183 6.93 23.52 2.87
C LEU A 183 5.91 22.53 2.27
N GLU A 184 4.83 23.02 1.62
CA GLU A 184 3.95 22.19 0.77
C GLU A 184 4.75 21.51 -0.36
N ASP A 185 5.85 22.11 -0.83
CA ASP A 185 6.73 21.58 -1.88
C ASP A 185 7.77 20.55 -1.38
N ALA A 186 7.98 20.41 -0.07
CA ALA A 186 9.08 19.61 0.47
C ALA A 186 8.76 18.12 0.68
N THR A 187 7.47 17.76 0.83
CA THR A 187 7.07 16.37 1.16
C THR A 187 6.34 15.73 -0.01
N GLU A 188 7.00 14.75 -0.64
CA GLU A 188 6.40 13.95 -1.71
C GLU A 188 5.12 13.23 -1.22
N PRO A 189 4.01 13.30 -1.97
CA PRO A 189 2.79 12.57 -1.62
C PRO A 189 3.01 11.06 -1.49
N PHE A 190 2.17 10.39 -0.71
CA PHE A 190 2.26 8.93 -0.52
C PHE A 190 2.05 8.18 -1.83
N PHE A 191 1.15 8.64 -2.70
CA PHE A 191 0.98 8.14 -4.06
C PHE A 191 1.33 9.24 -5.08
N PRO A 192 2.61 9.45 -5.39
CA PRO A 192 3.07 10.62 -6.14
C PRO A 192 2.67 10.59 -7.63
N ALA A 193 2.51 9.41 -8.22
CA ALA A 193 2.16 9.25 -9.63
C ALA A 193 0.64 9.23 -9.89
N VAL A 194 -0.19 9.23 -8.85
CA VAL A 194 -1.65 9.08 -9.03
C VAL A 194 -2.24 10.27 -9.77
N ARG A 195 -3.08 9.94 -10.75
CA ARG A 195 -3.89 10.86 -11.56
C ARG A 195 -5.38 10.55 -11.43
N GLU A 196 -5.73 9.30 -11.18
CA GLU A 196 -7.10 8.89 -10.92
C GLU A 196 -7.19 8.10 -9.63
N MET A 197 -8.10 8.50 -8.74
CA MET A 197 -8.33 7.83 -7.47
C MET A 197 -9.81 7.49 -7.31
N THR A 198 -10.11 6.24 -6.96
CA THR A 198 -11.45 5.78 -6.61
C THR A 198 -11.45 5.25 -5.17
N VAL A 199 -12.32 5.78 -4.33
CA VAL A 199 -12.60 5.24 -3.00
C VAL A 199 -13.96 4.54 -3.02
N ARG A 200 -13.96 3.22 -2.85
CA ARG A 200 -15.17 2.41 -2.74
C ARG A 200 -15.67 2.41 -1.31
N VAL A 201 -16.95 2.72 -1.13
CA VAL A 201 -17.57 2.81 0.19
C VAL A 201 -18.76 1.86 0.23
N SER A 202 -18.60 0.76 0.98
CA SER A 202 -19.70 -0.15 1.27
C SER A 202 -20.59 0.40 2.39
N ARG A 203 -21.83 -0.11 2.53
CA ARG A 203 -22.81 0.33 3.55
C ARG A 203 -22.30 0.35 5.00
N GLY A 204 -21.29 -0.45 5.33
CA GLY A 204 -20.65 -0.51 6.67
C GLY A 204 -19.38 0.32 6.83
N GLU A 205 -18.83 0.90 5.76
CA GLU A 205 -17.49 1.52 5.77
C GLU A 205 -17.54 3.06 5.73
N THR A 206 -18.72 3.62 5.89
CA THR A 206 -18.89 5.08 5.99
C THR A 206 -18.12 5.66 7.18
N ALA A 207 -18.03 4.93 8.30
CA ALA A 207 -17.28 5.36 9.47
C ALA A 207 -15.79 5.56 9.15
N SER A 208 -15.19 4.66 8.37
CA SER A 208 -13.79 4.76 7.93
C SER A 208 -13.52 6.05 7.15
N LEU A 209 -14.46 6.44 6.28
CA LEU A 209 -14.35 7.67 5.50
C LEU A 209 -14.48 8.93 6.39
N LEU A 210 -15.35 8.87 7.40
CA LEU A 210 -15.56 9.97 8.34
C LEU A 210 -14.45 10.09 9.39
N ALA A 211 -13.65 9.05 9.59
CA ALA A 211 -12.48 9.06 10.48
C ALA A 211 -11.26 9.75 9.85
N LEU A 212 -11.17 9.81 8.51
CA LEU A 212 -10.02 10.40 7.80
C LEU A 212 -9.59 11.78 8.31
N PRO A 213 -10.52 12.75 8.54
CA PRO A 213 -10.15 14.06 9.04
C PRO A 213 -9.53 14.05 10.44
N SER A 214 -9.83 13.03 11.26
CA SER A 214 -9.34 12.91 12.64
C SER A 214 -7.88 12.47 12.75
N TYR A 215 -7.29 11.96 11.66
CA TYR A 215 -5.86 11.62 11.61
C TYR A 215 -4.95 12.83 11.36
N SER A 216 -5.54 14.01 11.14
CA SER A 216 -4.84 15.25 10.80
C SER A 216 -3.98 15.19 9.55
N VAL A 217 -4.03 14.11 8.75
CA VAL A 217 -3.30 13.97 7.48
C VAL A 217 -4.06 14.71 6.37
N PRO A 218 -3.49 15.78 5.78
CA PRO A 218 -4.14 16.48 4.68
C PRO A 218 -4.11 15.64 3.39
N PRO A 219 -5.12 15.75 2.51
CA PRO A 219 -5.21 14.92 1.31
C PRO A 219 -4.07 15.10 0.31
N HIS A 220 -3.44 16.29 0.25
CA HIS A 220 -2.34 16.56 -0.67
C HIS A 220 -1.08 15.73 -0.36
N LEU A 221 -0.91 15.27 0.88
CA LEU A 221 0.15 14.33 1.24
C LEU A 221 -0.17 12.89 0.87
N ILE A 222 -1.43 12.58 0.52
CA ILE A 222 -1.82 11.24 0.08
C ILE A 222 -1.69 11.14 -1.43
N VAL A 223 -2.23 12.12 -2.16
CA VAL A 223 -2.20 12.22 -3.63
C VAL A 223 -1.95 13.67 -4.06
N PRO A 224 -1.30 13.90 -5.21
CA PRO A 224 -1.04 15.25 -5.70
C PRO A 224 -2.32 15.91 -6.23
N LEU A 225 -3.03 16.67 -5.39
CA LEU A 225 -4.31 17.31 -5.75
C LEU A 225 -4.22 18.27 -6.95
N SER A 226 -3.03 18.83 -7.23
CA SER A 226 -2.79 19.70 -8.39
C SER A 226 -2.84 18.95 -9.72
N SER A 227 -2.31 17.73 -9.75
CA SER A 227 -2.23 16.89 -10.97
C SER A 227 -3.25 15.76 -11.00
N LEU A 228 -4.00 15.55 -9.92
CA LEU A 228 -5.13 14.63 -9.88
C LEU A 228 -6.16 15.06 -10.93
N GLN A 229 -6.52 14.16 -11.82
CA GLN A 229 -7.49 14.36 -12.90
C GLN A 229 -8.89 13.93 -12.48
N LEU A 230 -8.98 12.89 -11.64
CA LEU A 230 -10.24 12.36 -11.17
C LEU A 230 -10.14 11.84 -9.73
N PHE A 231 -11.06 12.28 -8.88
CA PHE A 231 -11.39 11.66 -7.60
C PHE A 231 -12.83 11.16 -7.64
N ARG A 232 -13.01 9.84 -7.53
CA ARG A 232 -14.31 9.18 -7.54
C ARG A 232 -14.62 8.61 -6.16
N LEU A 233 -15.72 9.05 -5.57
CA LEU A 233 -16.32 8.37 -4.44
C LEU A 233 -17.38 7.39 -4.95
N HIS A 234 -17.09 6.09 -4.89
CA HIS A 234 -17.98 5.04 -5.39
C HIS A 234 -18.76 4.41 -4.24
N LEU A 235 -20.04 4.75 -4.13
CA LEU A 235 -20.94 4.20 -3.13
C LEU A 235 -21.51 2.88 -3.64
N VAL A 236 -21.04 1.79 -3.07
CA VAL A 236 -21.43 0.43 -3.45
C VAL A 236 -22.54 -0.02 -2.52
N GLY A 237 -23.69 -0.38 -3.08
CA GLY A 237 -24.77 -0.99 -2.31
C GLY A 237 -24.41 -2.38 -1.77
N SER A 238 -25.35 -3.01 -1.06
CA SER A 238 -25.07 -4.28 -0.37
C SER A 238 -24.65 -5.38 -1.35
N ARG A 239 -23.43 -5.90 -1.20
CA ARG A 239 -22.92 -7.07 -1.92
C ARG A 239 -23.56 -8.36 -1.39
N THR A 240 -24.87 -8.53 -1.58
CA THR A 240 -25.55 -9.81 -1.37
C THR A 240 -25.54 -10.60 -2.69
N GLY A 241 -24.39 -11.16 -3.04
CA GLY A 241 -24.25 -11.95 -4.27
C GLY A 241 -23.10 -12.93 -4.17
N THR A 242 -23.40 -14.22 -4.36
CA THR A 242 -22.43 -15.30 -4.50
C THR A 242 -21.70 -15.17 -5.84
N GLY A 243 -20.59 -14.44 -5.84
CA GLY A 243 -19.68 -14.41 -6.98
C GLY A 243 -18.83 -13.15 -7.03
N TRP A 244 -17.51 -13.33 -7.17
CA TRP A 244 -16.61 -12.29 -7.62
C TRP A 244 -16.95 -11.97 -9.08
N LYS A 245 -17.74 -10.92 -9.32
CA LYS A 245 -17.84 -10.29 -10.63
C LYS A 245 -16.93 -9.07 -10.61
N SER A 246 -15.94 -9.07 -11.51
CA SER A 246 -15.07 -7.91 -11.75
C SER A 246 -15.90 -6.63 -11.88
N PRO A 247 -15.45 -5.48 -11.35
CA PRO A 247 -16.15 -4.19 -11.49
C PRO A 247 -16.35 -3.75 -12.95
N LEU A 248 -15.67 -4.41 -13.90
CA LEU A 248 -15.79 -4.17 -15.33
C LEU A 248 -17.08 -4.77 -15.95
N LEU A 249 -17.89 -5.53 -15.19
CA LEU A 249 -19.09 -6.18 -15.69
C LEU A 249 -20.34 -5.79 -14.87
N SER A 250 -21.00 -4.74 -15.37
CA SER A 250 -22.42 -4.36 -15.23
C SER A 250 -23.05 -4.29 -13.81
N PRO A 251 -23.66 -3.14 -13.44
CA PRO A 251 -24.41 -3.04 -12.18
C PRO A 251 -25.70 -3.86 -12.25
N SER A 252 -25.93 -4.68 -11.22
CA SER A 252 -27.22 -5.38 -11.06
C SER A 252 -28.30 -4.36 -10.63
N PRO A 253 -29.46 -4.29 -11.31
CA PRO A 253 -30.46 -3.23 -11.12
C PRO A 253 -31.26 -3.30 -9.80
N SER A 254 -30.99 -4.25 -8.91
CA SER A 254 -31.83 -4.51 -7.72
C SER A 254 -31.18 -4.18 -6.37
N ILE A 255 -30.04 -3.48 -6.35
CA ILE A 255 -29.35 -3.16 -5.11
C ILE A 255 -29.91 -1.85 -4.52
N LYS A 256 -30.51 -1.94 -3.32
CA LYS A 256 -30.92 -0.76 -2.55
C LYS A 256 -29.66 0.03 -2.15
N LEU A 257 -29.47 1.16 -2.82
CA LEU A 257 -28.41 2.12 -2.54
C LEU A 257 -28.45 2.55 -1.06
N PRO A 258 -27.29 2.91 -0.46
CA PRO A 258 -27.28 3.57 0.84
C PRO A 258 -28.18 4.80 0.78
N SER A 259 -29.30 4.75 1.49
CA SER A 259 -30.33 5.78 1.46
C SER A 259 -29.77 7.12 1.95
N GLY A 260 -29.52 8.05 1.03
CA GLY A 260 -29.85 9.48 1.10
C GLY A 260 -29.31 10.39 2.21
N ASN A 261 -28.73 9.89 3.31
CA ASN A 261 -28.40 10.73 4.48
C ASN A 261 -27.01 10.45 5.08
N VAL A 262 -26.09 9.85 4.32
CA VAL A 262 -24.69 9.82 4.75
C VAL A 262 -24.15 11.25 4.70
N ARG A 263 -23.95 11.86 5.88
CA ARG A 263 -23.36 13.20 6.01
C ARG A 263 -21.88 13.14 5.65
N LEU A 264 -21.58 13.15 4.35
CA LEU A 264 -20.22 13.20 3.81
C LEU A 264 -19.57 14.57 3.92
N LYS A 265 -20.24 15.55 4.53
CA LYS A 265 -19.73 16.93 4.64
C LYS A 265 -18.33 17.00 5.27
N PRO A 266 -18.04 16.31 6.41
CA PRO A 266 -16.69 16.34 6.99
C PRO A 266 -15.63 15.81 6.04
N PHE A 267 -15.90 14.69 5.37
CA PHE A 267 -15.00 14.11 4.37
C PHE A 267 -14.81 15.03 3.17
N LYS A 268 -15.88 15.62 2.63
CA LYS A 268 -15.83 16.55 1.49
C LYS A 268 -15.04 17.81 1.81
N GLN A 269 -15.20 18.34 3.03
CA GLN A 269 -14.42 19.47 3.52
C GLN A 269 -12.95 19.11 3.67
N TRP A 270 -12.64 17.96 4.29
CA TRP A 270 -11.28 17.46 4.42
C TRP A 270 -10.60 17.25 3.07
N LEU A 271 -11.29 16.63 2.11
CA LEU A 271 -10.80 16.42 0.74
C LEU A 271 -10.61 17.73 -0.04
N ASN A 272 -11.22 18.82 0.43
CA ASN A 272 -11.28 20.11 -0.26
C ASN A 272 -11.86 19.97 -1.67
N ILE A 273 -13.09 19.46 -1.75
CA ILE A 273 -13.77 19.23 -3.03
C ILE A 273 -13.95 20.51 -3.86
N ASP A 274 -13.96 21.69 -3.22
CA ASP A 274 -14.06 22.97 -3.91
C ASP A 274 -12.82 23.24 -4.79
N ARG A 275 -11.63 22.82 -4.34
CA ARG A 275 -10.40 22.84 -5.17
C ARG A 275 -10.39 21.79 -6.27
N LEU A 276 -11.09 20.67 -6.08
CA LEU A 276 -11.19 19.63 -7.10
C LEU A 276 -12.17 20.01 -8.21
N GLY A 277 -13.27 20.69 -7.88
CA GLY A 277 -14.29 21.10 -8.82
C GLY A 277 -14.84 19.91 -9.61
N GLU A 278 -14.81 20.01 -10.94
CA GLU A 278 -15.27 18.97 -11.87
C GLU A 278 -14.50 17.64 -11.78
N ARG A 279 -13.31 17.67 -11.16
CA ARG A 279 -12.48 16.47 -10.95
C ARG A 279 -13.01 15.56 -9.85
N TYR A 280 -13.95 16.03 -9.03
CA TYR A 280 -14.63 15.21 -8.04
C TYR A 280 -15.96 14.68 -8.58
N CYS A 281 -16.18 13.37 -8.47
CA CYS A 281 -17.48 12.77 -8.77
C CYS A 281 -17.91 11.75 -7.71
N GLN A 282 -19.24 11.61 -7.55
CA GLN A 282 -19.85 10.63 -6.67
C GLN A 282 -20.69 9.66 -7.51
N GLN A 283 -20.30 8.40 -7.54
CA GLN A 283 -20.96 7.34 -8.30
C GLN A 283 -21.73 6.41 -7.37
N PHE A 284 -22.90 5.95 -7.82
CA PHE A 284 -23.80 5.06 -7.10
C PHE A 284 -23.94 3.74 -7.87
N SER A 285 -23.91 2.61 -7.18
CA SER A 285 -24.07 1.27 -7.79
C SER A 285 -24.81 0.29 -6.90
#